data_AF-A0A0L0N3K0-F1
#
_entry.id   AF-A0A0L0N3K0-F1
#
_cell.length_a   1.000
_cell.length_b   1.000
_cell.length_c   1.000
_cell.angle_alpha   90.00
_cell.angle_beta   90.00
_cell.angle_gamma   90.00
#
_symmetry.space_group_name_H-M   'P 1'
#
loop_
_entity.id
_entity.type
_entity.pdbx_description
1 polymer ?
#
loop_
_entity_poly.entity_id
_entity_poly.type
_entity_poly.pdbx_seq_one_letter_code
_entity_poly.pdbx_strand_id
1 'polypeptide(L)'
;MDFSPVRGMSPPITVSVTRINPHRWILGSSIICETIKNPEAKPVNAIIDWQAGGNTFYLQKRTANDLPDGDTEIGRIHVGGTSAAVWCLGENTFCKAHAWCKGLELEANTIRFVREKASEVPVPEVIYSWIDYDLNRTFLVTKRVRGQPLERMWPQLSSPQRTRIAHDIARFCVILAANTSSRFETVTGCGVYEPRLMERAPPSHPKWLPAILGPFSLEGIQAHIASISTEPPPGIDSPFHFFHADLGPTNIMISDDGNLVTGIIDWEIAAYFPRFWVATKPAYAGAFWLECETDDPKLWGQLPGQALDASGYRRQDVIFRRWHKSVA
;
A
#
# COMPACT_ATOMS: atom_id res chain seq x y z
N MET A 1 13.79 4.81 -36.19
CA MET A 1 13.97 4.23 -34.84
C MET A 1 12.66 3.56 -34.50
N ASP A 2 12.74 2.27 -34.24
CA ASP A 2 11.60 1.36 -34.15
C ASP A 2 10.72 1.72 -32.95
N PHE A 3 9.44 2.07 -33.18
CA PHE A 3 8.46 2.28 -32.11
C PHE A 3 8.05 0.92 -31.57
N SER A 4 8.90 0.32 -30.74
CA SER A 4 8.53 -0.88 -29.99
C SER A 4 7.36 -0.50 -29.07
N PRO A 5 6.21 -1.21 -29.13
CA PRO A 5 5.12 -0.96 -28.21
C PRO A 5 5.65 -1.17 -26.80
N VAL A 6 5.32 -0.24 -25.89
CA VAL A 6 5.67 -0.29 -24.46
C VAL A 6 5.44 -1.72 -23.97
N ARG A 7 6.52 -2.49 -23.80
CA ARG A 7 6.40 -3.91 -23.45
C ARG A 7 5.73 -3.99 -22.09
N GLY A 8 4.62 -4.72 -22.02
CA GLY A 8 3.96 -5.04 -20.75
C GLY A 8 4.92 -5.76 -19.81
N MET A 9 4.60 -5.77 -18.52
CA MET A 9 5.41 -6.51 -17.53
C MET A 9 5.54 -7.97 -18.01
N SER A 10 6.77 -8.46 -18.09
CA SER A 10 7.06 -9.82 -18.53
C SER A 10 7.93 -10.53 -17.50
N PRO A 11 7.44 -11.63 -16.89
CA PRO A 11 6.08 -12.15 -17.00
C PRO A 11 5.02 -11.17 -16.42
N PRO A 12 3.70 -11.36 -16.62
CA PRO A 12 2.67 -10.54 -15.97
C PRO A 12 2.73 -10.61 -14.43
N ILE A 13 2.24 -9.58 -13.73
CA ILE A 13 2.23 -9.59 -12.26
C ILE A 13 1.36 -10.74 -11.70
N THR A 14 0.31 -11.12 -12.42
CA THR A 14 -0.67 -12.15 -12.04
C THR A 14 -0.11 -13.57 -11.99
N VAL A 15 1.13 -13.78 -12.44
CA VAL A 15 1.84 -15.07 -12.34
C VAL A 15 3.02 -15.02 -11.37
N SER A 16 3.06 -14.03 -10.46
CA SER A 16 4.11 -13.93 -9.43
C SER A 16 4.08 -15.08 -8.43
N VAL A 17 2.92 -15.71 -8.25
CA VAL A 17 2.74 -16.86 -7.37
C VAL A 17 2.13 -18.00 -8.15
N THR A 18 2.75 -19.17 -8.07
CA THR A 18 2.29 -20.40 -8.71
C THR A 18 2.05 -21.45 -7.64
N ARG A 19 0.81 -21.91 -7.50
CA ARG A 19 0.47 -23.04 -6.63
C ARG A 19 0.79 -24.34 -7.36
N ILE A 20 1.77 -25.08 -6.86
CA ILE A 20 2.16 -26.38 -7.41
C ILE A 20 1.21 -27.48 -6.94
N ASN A 21 0.83 -27.43 -5.66
CA ASN A 21 -0.15 -28.34 -5.07
C ASN A 21 -0.82 -27.68 -3.84
N PRO A 22 -1.75 -28.35 -3.14
CA PRO A 22 -2.44 -27.73 -2.01
C PRO A 22 -1.56 -27.18 -0.90
N HIS A 23 -0.33 -27.67 -0.77
CA HIS A 23 0.60 -27.38 0.31
C HIS A 23 1.88 -26.67 -0.14
N ARG A 24 2.01 -26.31 -1.42
CA ARG A 24 3.28 -25.80 -1.97
C ARG A 24 3.07 -24.76 -3.06
N TRP A 25 3.81 -23.66 -2.96
CA TRP A 25 3.76 -22.51 -3.86
C TRP A 25 5.16 -22.06 -4.26
N ILE A 26 5.32 -21.61 -5.50
CA ILE A 26 6.47 -20.83 -5.95
C ILE A 26 6.12 -19.35 -5.84
N LEU A 27 6.99 -18.58 -5.19
CA LEU A 27 6.87 -17.13 -5.02
C LEU A 27 8.02 -16.46 -5.77
N GLY A 28 7.72 -15.94 -6.97
CA GLY A 28 8.68 -15.31 -7.85
C GLY A 28 9.73 -16.27 -8.41
N SER A 29 10.95 -15.75 -8.61
CA SER A 29 12.10 -16.47 -9.15
C SER A 29 12.81 -17.34 -8.10
N SER A 30 12.70 -17.01 -6.81
CA SER A 30 13.71 -17.40 -5.82
C SER A 30 13.18 -18.07 -4.55
N ILE A 31 11.87 -18.06 -4.28
CA ILE A 31 11.30 -18.59 -3.04
C ILE A 31 10.23 -19.66 -3.29
N ILE A 32 10.24 -20.69 -2.44
CA ILE A 32 9.15 -21.65 -2.27
C ILE A 32 8.48 -21.39 -0.93
N CYS A 33 7.15 -21.43 -0.90
CA CYS A 33 6.38 -21.58 0.34
C CYS A 33 5.85 -23.00 0.42
N GLU A 34 6.03 -23.66 1.56
CA GLU A 34 5.53 -25.01 1.79
C GLU A 34 4.88 -25.09 3.17
N THR A 35 3.77 -25.82 3.28
CA THR A 35 3.11 -26.09 4.55
C THR A 35 3.18 -27.57 4.91
N ILE A 36 3.59 -27.86 6.14
CA ILE A 36 3.79 -29.21 6.65
C ILE A 36 3.02 -29.33 7.96
N LYS A 37 2.19 -30.37 8.06
CA LYS A 37 1.48 -30.71 9.28
C LYS A 37 2.38 -31.56 10.17
N ASN A 38 2.55 -31.17 11.43
CA ASN A 38 3.38 -31.87 12.42
C ASN A 38 4.79 -32.24 11.87
N PRO A 39 5.60 -31.26 11.45
CA PRO A 39 6.91 -31.54 10.88
C PRO A 39 7.80 -32.25 11.92
N GLU A 40 8.40 -33.37 11.54
CA GLU A 40 9.39 -34.08 12.37
C GLU A 40 10.71 -33.30 12.49
N ALA A 41 11.06 -32.55 11.44
CA ALA A 41 12.24 -31.67 11.40
C ALA A 41 11.99 -30.45 10.50
N LYS A 42 12.74 -29.37 10.75
CA LYS A 42 12.73 -28.16 9.91
C LYS A 42 13.44 -28.43 8.57
N PRO A 43 12.88 -28.02 7.41
CA PRO A 43 13.55 -28.17 6.12
C PRO A 43 14.93 -27.48 6.09
N VAL A 44 15.91 -28.13 5.47
CA VAL A 44 17.32 -27.67 5.46
C VAL A 44 17.48 -26.28 4.84
N ASN A 45 16.68 -25.95 3.83
CA ASN A 45 16.77 -24.67 3.10
C ASN A 45 15.76 -23.62 3.62
N ALA A 46 15.20 -23.82 4.82
CA ALA A 46 14.23 -22.90 5.40
C ALA A 46 14.86 -21.55 5.78
N ILE A 47 14.29 -20.48 5.22
CA ILE A 47 14.62 -19.09 5.50
C ILE A 47 13.92 -18.67 6.79
N ILE A 48 12.62 -18.94 6.90
CA ILE A 48 11.78 -18.63 8.05
C ILE A 48 10.62 -19.62 8.12
N ASP A 49 10.04 -19.77 9.31
CA ASP A 49 8.85 -20.55 9.56
C ASP A 49 7.84 -19.81 10.44
N TRP A 50 6.56 -20.16 10.31
CA TRP A 50 5.49 -19.64 11.15
C TRP A 50 4.33 -20.63 11.25
N GLN A 51 3.52 -20.47 12.30
CA GLN A 51 2.31 -21.27 12.50
C GLN A 51 1.08 -20.55 11.94
N ALA A 52 0.27 -21.28 11.18
CA ALA A 52 -1.04 -20.80 10.71
C ALA A 52 -1.99 -21.96 10.45
N GLY A 53 -3.22 -21.89 10.98
CA GLY A 53 -4.26 -22.91 10.74
C GLY A 53 -3.88 -24.33 11.17
N GLY A 54 -3.08 -24.47 12.24
CA GLY A 54 -2.60 -25.77 12.72
C GLY A 54 -1.50 -26.42 11.89
N ASN A 55 -0.97 -25.73 10.87
CA ASN A 55 0.18 -26.18 10.09
C ASN A 55 1.38 -25.26 10.30
N THR A 56 2.57 -25.80 10.10
CA THR A 56 3.80 -25.02 10.03
C THR A 56 4.08 -24.67 8.57
N PHE A 57 4.23 -23.38 8.29
CA PHE A 57 4.66 -22.90 6.98
C PHE A 57 6.15 -22.61 6.99
N TYR A 58 6.80 -22.83 5.85
CA TYR A 58 8.20 -22.56 5.62
C TYR A 58 8.37 -21.76 4.34
N LEU A 59 9.09 -20.64 4.39
CA LEU A 59 9.71 -20.08 3.19
C LEU A 59 11.08 -20.71 3.00
N GLN A 60 11.38 -21.14 1.79
CA GLN A 60 12.61 -21.84 1.43
C GLN A 60 13.22 -21.23 0.18
N LYS A 61 14.54 -21.33 0.03
CA LYS A 61 15.20 -20.98 -1.24
C LYS A 61 14.77 -21.97 -2.32
N ARG A 62 14.37 -21.45 -3.48
CA ARG A 62 14.02 -22.26 -4.65
C ARG A 62 15.25 -22.96 -5.21
N THR A 63 15.07 -24.18 -5.72
CA THR A 63 16.09 -24.98 -6.38
C THR A 63 15.76 -25.21 -7.86
N ALA A 64 16.71 -25.68 -8.65
CA ALA A 64 16.51 -25.96 -10.08
C ALA A 64 15.42 -27.02 -10.36
N ASN A 65 15.10 -27.86 -9.37
CA ASN A 65 14.08 -28.90 -9.50
C ASN A 65 12.65 -28.35 -9.33
N ASP A 66 12.50 -27.11 -8.86
CA ASP A 66 11.19 -26.51 -8.61
C ASP A 66 10.68 -25.84 -9.88
N LEU A 67 10.10 -26.63 -10.78
CA LEU A 67 9.53 -26.15 -12.03
C LEU A 67 8.19 -25.42 -11.79
N PRO A 68 7.92 -24.30 -12.50
CA PRO A 68 6.70 -23.51 -12.34
C PRO A 68 5.53 -24.13 -13.14
N ASP A 69 5.29 -25.43 -12.97
CA ASP A 69 4.23 -26.18 -13.66
C ASP A 69 2.98 -26.30 -12.78
N GLY A 70 2.41 -25.16 -12.40
CA GLY A 70 1.26 -25.10 -11.50
C GLY A 70 0.29 -23.99 -11.83
N ASP A 71 -0.70 -23.81 -10.97
CA ASP A 71 -1.80 -22.87 -11.18
C ASP A 71 -1.45 -21.47 -10.62
N THR A 72 -1.65 -20.43 -11.41
CA THR A 72 -1.34 -19.04 -11.03
C THR A 72 -2.57 -18.24 -10.58
N GLU A 73 -3.76 -18.80 -10.75
CA GLU A 73 -5.05 -18.20 -10.42
C GLU A 73 -5.55 -18.66 -9.05
N ILE A 74 -5.30 -19.92 -8.70
CA ILE A 74 -5.74 -20.47 -7.42
C ILE A 74 -5.12 -19.69 -6.26
N GLY A 75 -6.01 -19.17 -5.41
CA GLY A 75 -5.65 -18.39 -4.23
C GLY A 75 -5.38 -16.92 -4.51
N ARG A 76 -5.37 -16.47 -5.78
CA ARG A 76 -5.31 -15.04 -6.11
C ARG A 76 -6.63 -14.38 -5.72
N ILE A 77 -6.58 -13.37 -4.86
CA ILE A 77 -7.76 -12.69 -4.33
C ILE A 77 -7.91 -11.25 -4.80
N HIS A 78 -6.84 -10.65 -5.31
CA HIS A 78 -6.84 -9.27 -5.77
C HIS A 78 -5.81 -9.05 -6.88
N VAL A 79 -6.13 -8.18 -7.83
CA VAL A 79 -5.25 -7.72 -8.90
C VAL A 79 -5.35 -6.19 -8.97
N GLY A 80 -4.28 -5.51 -8.56
CA GLY A 80 -4.14 -4.06 -8.60
C GLY A 80 -3.59 -3.63 -9.96
N GLY A 81 -4.44 -3.65 -10.98
CA GLY A 81 -4.07 -3.33 -12.36
C GLY A 81 -2.94 -4.23 -12.88
N THR A 82 -1.89 -3.65 -13.45
CA THR A 82 -0.75 -4.41 -14.00
C THR A 82 0.45 -4.50 -13.06
N SER A 83 0.36 -3.90 -11.88
CA SER A 83 1.53 -3.65 -11.01
C SER A 83 1.48 -4.41 -9.70
N ALA A 84 0.30 -4.83 -9.24
CA ALA A 84 0.15 -5.52 -7.97
C ALA A 84 -0.79 -6.73 -8.08
N ALA A 85 -0.55 -7.76 -7.27
CA ALA A 85 -1.50 -8.83 -7.04
C ALA A 85 -1.29 -9.46 -5.66
N VAL A 86 -2.34 -10.06 -5.12
CA VAL A 86 -2.35 -10.66 -3.77
C VAL A 86 -2.89 -12.08 -3.83
N TRP A 87 -2.21 -13.00 -3.17
CA TRP A 87 -2.59 -14.40 -3.02
C TRP A 87 -2.77 -14.78 -1.55
N CYS A 88 -3.72 -15.66 -1.29
CA CYS A 88 -3.86 -16.35 -0.03
C CYS A 88 -3.00 -17.62 -0.04
N LEU A 89 -2.07 -17.72 0.91
CA LEU A 89 -1.26 -18.91 1.16
C LEU A 89 -1.89 -19.71 2.31
N GLY A 90 -2.70 -20.72 1.97
CA GLY A 90 -3.56 -21.40 2.95
C GLY A 90 -4.75 -20.53 3.32
N GLU A 91 -5.08 -20.40 4.61
CA GLU A 91 -6.28 -19.66 5.06
C GLU A 91 -5.99 -18.31 5.75
N ASN A 92 -4.79 -18.17 6.35
CA ASN A 92 -4.50 -17.08 7.28
C ASN A 92 -3.19 -16.34 6.97
N THR A 93 -2.65 -16.54 5.76
CA THR A 93 -1.44 -15.88 5.30
C THR A 93 -1.67 -15.30 3.93
N PHE A 94 -1.17 -14.09 3.68
CA PHE A 94 -1.21 -13.46 2.37
C PHE A 94 0.21 -13.25 1.84
N CYS A 95 0.34 -13.35 0.51
CA CYS A 95 1.53 -12.97 -0.23
C CYS A 95 1.12 -11.91 -1.24
N LYS A 96 1.70 -10.72 -1.13
CA LYS A 96 1.53 -9.62 -2.08
C LYS A 96 2.77 -9.54 -2.95
N ALA A 97 2.59 -9.43 -4.26
CA ALA A 97 3.63 -9.08 -5.21
C ALA A 97 3.34 -7.70 -5.79
N HIS A 98 4.33 -6.83 -5.85
CA HIS A 98 4.22 -5.50 -6.40
C HIS A 98 5.40 -5.19 -7.33
N ALA A 99 5.16 -4.45 -8.41
CA ALA A 99 6.19 -3.95 -9.31
C ALA A 99 7.22 -3.12 -8.55
N TRP A 100 8.49 -3.23 -8.90
CA TRP A 100 9.55 -2.55 -8.17
C TRP A 100 10.53 -1.85 -9.11
N CYS A 101 11.05 -0.72 -8.63
CA CYS A 101 12.18 -0.04 -9.24
C CYS A 101 13.16 0.38 -8.13
N LYS A 102 14.43 0.57 -8.50
CA LYS A 102 15.45 0.99 -7.55
C LYS A 102 15.08 2.33 -6.93
N GLY A 103 15.12 2.39 -5.59
CA GLY A 103 14.76 3.60 -4.85
C GLY A 103 13.27 3.69 -4.47
N LEU A 104 12.49 2.62 -4.70
CA LEU A 104 11.15 2.46 -4.14
C LEU A 104 11.21 1.81 -2.75
N GLU A 105 10.45 2.35 -1.80
CA GLU A 105 10.32 1.84 -0.44
C GLU A 105 9.70 0.43 -0.39
N LEU A 106 10.12 -0.38 0.59
CA LEU A 106 9.49 -1.66 0.85
C LEU A 106 8.33 -1.46 1.83
N GLU A 107 7.13 -1.94 1.49
CA GLU A 107 5.96 -1.87 2.37
C GLU A 107 6.24 -2.45 3.78
N ALA A 108 7.09 -3.47 3.88
CA ALA A 108 7.53 -4.04 5.16
C ALA A 108 8.29 -3.04 6.06
N ASN A 109 9.14 -2.18 5.47
CA ASN A 109 9.84 -1.14 6.23
C ASN A 109 8.87 -0.11 6.78
N THR A 110 7.90 0.30 5.96
CA THR A 110 6.82 1.20 6.37
C THR A 110 5.99 0.61 7.50
N ILE A 111 5.55 -0.63 7.38
CA ILE A 111 4.77 -1.32 8.43
C ILE A 111 5.58 -1.40 9.74
N ARG A 112 6.88 -1.75 9.65
CA ARG A 112 7.77 -1.79 10.82
C ARG A 112 7.92 -0.42 11.47
N PHE A 113 8.13 0.62 10.68
CA PHE A 113 8.19 2.00 11.17
C PHE A 113 6.91 2.38 11.94
N VAL A 114 5.73 2.10 11.38
CA VAL A 114 4.45 2.41 12.03
C VAL A 114 4.30 1.64 13.33
N ARG A 115 4.63 0.35 13.35
CA ARG A 115 4.58 -0.46 14.58
C ARG A 115 5.47 0.12 15.69
N GLU A 116 6.63 0.65 15.34
CA GLU A 116 7.61 1.20 16.29
C GLU A 116 7.28 2.64 16.73
N LYS A 117 6.76 3.48 15.83
CA LYS A 117 6.56 4.92 16.07
C LYS A 117 5.12 5.33 16.33
N ALA A 118 4.17 4.47 16.01
CA ALA A 118 2.74 4.72 16.08
C ALA A 118 2.02 3.43 16.48
N SER A 119 2.41 2.82 17.61
CA SER A 119 1.93 1.49 18.06
C SER A 119 0.42 1.38 18.28
N GLU A 120 -0.29 2.51 18.41
CA GLU A 120 -1.74 2.57 18.46
C GLU A 120 -2.41 2.29 17.11
N VAL A 121 -1.68 2.46 16.00
CA VAL A 121 -2.19 2.26 14.64
C VAL A 121 -2.05 0.77 14.31
N PRO A 122 -3.16 0.04 14.11
CA PRO A 122 -3.10 -1.39 13.88
C PRO A 122 -2.59 -1.68 12.47
N VAL A 123 -1.54 -2.48 12.35
CA VAL A 123 -0.89 -2.84 11.07
C VAL A 123 -0.70 -4.35 10.93
N PRO A 124 -0.60 -4.90 9.69
CA PRO A 124 -0.39 -6.32 9.46
C PRO A 124 0.88 -6.84 10.13
N GLU A 125 0.83 -8.06 10.65
CA GLU A 125 2.04 -8.76 11.08
C GLU A 125 2.83 -9.20 9.84
N VAL A 126 4.02 -8.64 9.65
CA VAL A 126 4.95 -9.01 8.58
C VAL A 126 5.67 -10.29 8.98
N ILE A 127 5.56 -11.32 8.14
CA ILE A 127 6.32 -12.57 8.28
C ILE A 127 7.65 -12.41 7.58
N TYR A 128 7.63 -12.01 6.30
CA TYR A 128 8.85 -11.87 5.50
C TYR A 128 8.63 -10.96 4.30
N SER A 129 9.69 -10.32 3.82
CA SER A 129 9.66 -9.52 2.60
C SER A 129 11.00 -9.57 1.88
N TRP A 130 10.99 -9.52 0.55
CA TRP A 130 12.21 -9.48 -0.25
C TRP A 130 11.99 -8.76 -1.58
N ILE A 131 13.10 -8.46 -2.25
CA ILE A 131 13.13 -7.96 -3.62
C ILE A 131 13.55 -9.12 -4.51
N ASP A 132 12.75 -9.38 -5.53
CA ASP A 132 13.05 -10.27 -6.64
C ASP A 132 13.62 -9.44 -7.78
N TYR A 133 14.95 -9.38 -7.86
CA TYR A 133 15.66 -8.56 -8.85
C TYR A 133 15.48 -9.08 -10.27
N ASP A 134 15.30 -10.39 -10.44
CA ASP A 134 15.11 -10.99 -11.77
C ASP A 134 13.77 -10.58 -12.37
N LEU A 135 12.73 -10.44 -11.53
CA LEU A 135 11.39 -10.06 -11.95
C LEU A 135 11.08 -8.56 -11.76
N ASN A 136 11.97 -7.80 -11.11
CA ASN A 136 11.73 -6.43 -10.65
C ASN A 136 10.43 -6.31 -9.83
N ARG A 137 10.32 -7.15 -8.79
CA ARG A 137 9.15 -7.18 -7.90
C ARG A 137 9.56 -7.16 -6.44
N THR A 138 8.72 -6.59 -5.59
CA THR A 138 8.75 -6.84 -4.15
C THR A 138 7.74 -7.91 -3.81
N PHE A 139 8.10 -8.76 -2.86
CA PHE A 139 7.17 -9.67 -2.23
C PHE A 139 7.05 -9.35 -0.75
N LEU A 140 5.82 -9.43 -0.25
CA LEU A 140 5.49 -9.22 1.16
C LEU A 140 4.55 -10.34 1.62
N VAL A 141 4.97 -11.07 2.64
CA VAL A 141 4.18 -12.11 3.30
C VAL A 141 3.72 -11.59 4.66
N THR A 142 2.40 -11.61 4.90
CA THR A 142 1.80 -11.15 6.15
C THR A 142 0.79 -12.15 6.69
N LYS A 143 0.56 -12.11 8.01
CA LYS A 143 -0.61 -12.79 8.58
C LYS A 143 -1.89 -12.03 8.21
N ARG A 144 -2.99 -12.78 8.08
CA ARG A 144 -4.32 -12.23 7.85
C ARG A 144 -4.71 -11.26 8.97
N VAL A 145 -5.05 -10.03 8.59
CA VAL A 145 -5.78 -9.11 9.43
C VAL A 145 -7.23 -9.60 9.53
N ARG A 146 -7.75 -9.72 10.76
CA ARG A 146 -9.12 -10.21 11.00
C ARG A 146 -10.16 -9.15 10.62
N GLY A 147 -11.37 -9.60 10.32
CA GLY A 147 -12.48 -8.72 9.96
C GLY A 147 -12.69 -8.58 8.46
N GLN A 148 -13.41 -7.53 8.07
CA GLN A 148 -13.78 -7.20 6.69
C GLN A 148 -13.40 -5.75 6.36
N PRO A 149 -13.15 -5.41 5.09
CA PRO A 149 -12.94 -4.03 4.67
C PRO A 149 -14.12 -3.13 5.09
N LEU A 150 -13.82 -1.88 5.48
CA LEU A 150 -14.80 -0.88 5.89
C LEU A 150 -15.84 -0.65 4.79
N GLU A 151 -15.42 -0.62 3.53
CA GLU A 151 -16.32 -0.52 2.38
C GLU A 151 -17.46 -1.55 2.45
N ARG A 152 -17.10 -2.83 2.66
CA ARG A 152 -18.07 -3.93 2.75
C ARG A 152 -18.93 -3.87 4.01
N MET A 153 -18.37 -3.40 5.12
CA MET A 153 -19.08 -3.28 6.38
C MET A 153 -19.99 -2.05 6.42
N TRP A 154 -19.67 -1.00 5.67
CA TRP A 154 -20.30 0.31 5.75
C TRP A 154 -21.85 0.28 5.75
N PRO A 155 -22.52 -0.48 4.86
CA PRO A 155 -23.99 -0.53 4.82
C PRO A 155 -24.61 -1.15 6.08
N GLN A 156 -23.84 -1.97 6.81
CA GLN A 156 -24.29 -2.71 8.00
C GLN A 156 -24.00 -1.95 9.30
N LEU A 157 -23.13 -0.93 9.26
CA LEU A 157 -22.76 -0.16 10.43
C LEU A 157 -23.84 0.86 10.79
N SER A 158 -24.20 0.89 12.07
CA SER A 158 -25.03 1.95 12.64
C SER A 158 -24.31 3.32 12.61
N SER A 159 -25.07 4.41 12.66
CA SER A 159 -24.51 5.77 12.71
C SER A 159 -23.48 5.98 13.85
N PRO A 160 -23.72 5.50 15.09
CA PRO A 160 -22.71 5.54 16.15
C PRO A 160 -21.43 4.75 15.81
N GLN A 161 -21.53 3.58 15.17
CA GLN A 161 -20.36 2.81 14.76
C GLN A 161 -19.54 3.55 13.69
N ARG A 162 -20.19 4.06 12.65
CA ARG A 162 -19.54 4.86 11.59
C ARG A 162 -18.81 6.06 12.18
N THR A 163 -19.45 6.76 13.12
CA THR A 163 -18.87 7.92 13.82
C THR A 163 -17.64 7.53 14.63
N ARG A 164 -17.72 6.45 15.41
CA ARG A 164 -16.56 5.95 16.19
C ARG A 164 -15.38 5.57 15.29
N ILE A 165 -15.64 4.83 14.21
CA ILE A 165 -14.60 4.44 13.25
C ILE A 165 -13.94 5.67 12.61
N ALA A 166 -14.74 6.67 12.21
CA ALA A 166 -14.19 7.92 11.69
C ALA A 166 -13.30 8.65 12.70
N HIS A 167 -13.70 8.68 13.97
CA HIS A 167 -12.87 9.25 15.05
C HIS A 167 -11.57 8.47 15.26
N ASP A 168 -11.59 7.14 15.24
CA ASP A 168 -10.39 6.32 15.36
C ASP A 168 -9.42 6.57 14.20
N ILE A 169 -9.93 6.59 12.96
CA ILE A 169 -9.10 6.87 11.79
C ILE A 169 -8.50 8.28 11.85
N ALA A 170 -9.28 9.28 12.27
CA ALA A 170 -8.76 10.62 12.44
C ALA A 170 -7.63 10.68 13.48
N ARG A 171 -7.83 10.02 14.63
CA ARG A 171 -6.80 9.89 15.66
C ARG A 171 -5.54 9.22 15.12
N PHE A 172 -5.68 8.13 14.35
CA PHE A 172 -4.55 7.48 13.70
C PHE A 172 -3.82 8.40 12.73
N CYS A 173 -4.53 9.17 11.91
CA CYS A 173 -3.90 10.14 11.02
C CYS A 173 -3.10 11.20 11.79
N VAL A 174 -3.58 11.68 12.94
CA VAL A 174 -2.85 12.62 13.79
C VAL A 174 -1.59 11.98 14.39
N ILE A 175 -1.68 10.74 14.88
CA ILE A 175 -0.53 9.99 15.41
C ILE A 175 0.53 9.78 14.32
N LEU A 176 0.12 9.38 13.11
CA LEU A 176 1.02 9.22 11.97
C LEU A 176 1.68 10.56 11.62
N ALA A 177 0.89 11.62 11.46
CA ALA A 177 1.38 12.92 11.03
C ALA A 177 2.25 13.65 12.08
N ALA A 178 2.23 13.22 13.35
CA ALA A 178 3.18 13.67 14.36
C ALA A 178 4.63 13.22 14.05
N ASN A 179 4.79 12.17 13.26
CA ASN A 179 6.09 11.76 12.75
C ASN A 179 6.46 12.62 11.54
N THR A 180 7.61 13.27 11.61
CA THR A 180 8.00 14.30 10.65
C THR A 180 9.37 14.05 10.02
N SER A 181 9.58 14.59 8.83
CA SER A 181 10.89 14.70 8.17
C SER A 181 11.11 16.13 7.69
N SER A 182 12.38 16.53 7.60
CA SER A 182 12.78 17.78 6.95
C SER A 182 12.78 17.68 5.41
N ARG A 183 12.61 16.47 4.87
CA ARG A 183 12.67 16.14 3.45
C ARG A 183 11.38 15.46 2.99
N PHE A 184 11.11 15.59 1.69
CA PHE A 184 10.07 14.83 1.01
C PHE A 184 10.65 13.49 0.56
N GLU A 185 10.36 12.43 1.33
CA GLU A 185 10.95 11.09 1.19
C GLU A 185 10.09 10.05 1.91
N THR A 186 10.44 8.76 1.75
CA THR A 186 9.85 7.67 2.55
C THR A 186 10.61 7.45 3.86
N VAL A 187 10.16 6.50 4.69
CA VAL A 187 10.74 6.23 6.02
C VAL A 187 12.21 5.78 5.99
N THR A 188 12.69 5.26 4.85
CA THR A 188 14.11 4.90 4.65
C THR A 188 14.88 5.90 3.76
N GLY A 189 14.32 7.07 3.48
CA GLY A 189 14.95 8.08 2.63
C GLY A 189 14.88 7.76 1.13
N CYS A 190 13.94 6.90 0.71
CA CYS A 190 13.67 6.58 -0.68
C CYS A 190 12.76 7.62 -1.34
N GLY A 191 12.59 7.52 -2.67
CA GLY A 191 11.68 8.37 -3.43
C GLY A 191 10.21 8.01 -3.18
N VAL A 192 9.32 8.99 -3.32
CA VAL A 192 7.89 8.87 -3.02
C VAL A 192 7.08 8.53 -4.26
N TYR A 193 6.20 7.54 -4.17
CA TYR A 193 5.20 7.26 -5.20
C TYR A 193 3.86 7.95 -4.88
N GLU A 194 3.60 9.08 -5.55
CA GLU A 194 2.31 9.78 -5.53
C GLU A 194 2.00 10.37 -6.91
N PRO A 195 1.25 9.64 -7.76
CA PRO A 195 0.97 10.06 -9.14
C PRO A 195 0.30 11.44 -9.26
N ARG A 196 -0.40 11.91 -8.22
CA ARG A 196 -1.08 13.22 -8.23
C ARG A 196 -0.15 14.40 -7.97
N LEU A 197 1.10 14.15 -7.56
CA LEU A 197 2.15 15.16 -7.37
C LEU A 197 3.26 15.03 -8.45
N MET A 198 3.07 14.16 -9.44
CA MET A 198 4.03 13.91 -10.52
C MET A 198 3.69 14.70 -11.78
N GLU A 199 4.72 15.00 -12.56
CA GLU A 199 4.54 15.30 -13.98
C GLU A 199 3.95 14.08 -14.69
N ARG A 200 3.23 14.30 -15.79
CA ARG A 200 2.77 13.19 -16.61
C ARG A 200 3.98 12.42 -17.11
N ALA A 201 4.05 11.14 -16.74
CA ALA A 201 5.10 10.26 -17.26
C ALA A 201 5.07 10.28 -18.80
N PRO A 202 6.25 10.29 -19.46
CA PRO A 202 6.30 10.30 -20.92
C PRO A 202 5.57 9.07 -21.48
N PRO A 203 4.99 9.13 -22.69
CA PRO A 203 4.26 8.01 -23.28
C PRO A 203 5.08 6.70 -23.40
N SER A 204 6.41 6.81 -23.40
CA SER A 204 7.35 5.69 -23.41
C SER A 204 7.53 5.01 -22.05
N HIS A 205 7.14 5.66 -20.94
CA HIS A 205 7.25 5.10 -19.60
C HIS A 205 6.30 3.91 -19.44
N PRO A 206 6.81 2.72 -19.05
CA PRO A 206 5.94 1.56 -18.88
C PRO A 206 4.92 1.78 -17.76
N LYS A 207 3.62 1.64 -18.09
CA LYS A 207 2.53 1.85 -17.12
C LYS A 207 2.63 0.96 -15.87
N TRP A 208 3.28 -0.20 -16.00
CA TRP A 208 3.47 -1.14 -14.90
C TRP A 208 4.64 -0.77 -13.97
N LEU A 209 5.58 0.07 -14.44
CA LEU A 209 6.77 0.45 -13.69
C LEU A 209 6.46 1.69 -12.84
N PRO A 210 6.64 1.64 -11.51
CA PRO A 210 6.42 2.79 -10.65
C PRO A 210 7.38 3.94 -11.02
N ALA A 211 6.85 5.16 -11.12
CA ALA A 211 7.64 6.39 -11.20
C ALA A 211 7.76 6.99 -9.80
N ILE A 212 8.95 7.35 -9.34
CA ILE A 212 9.18 7.89 -7.99
C ILE A 212 9.61 9.36 -8.03
N LEU A 213 9.23 10.12 -7.01
CA LEU A 213 9.58 11.52 -6.81
C LEU A 213 10.66 11.67 -5.72
N GLY A 214 11.72 12.42 -6.02
CA GLY A 214 12.76 12.72 -5.04
C GLY A 214 13.64 11.52 -4.67
N PRO A 215 14.19 11.47 -3.45
CA PRO A 215 13.87 12.33 -2.30
C PRO A 215 14.29 13.80 -2.49
N PHE A 216 13.50 14.75 -2.00
CA PHE A 216 13.74 16.19 -2.19
C PHE A 216 13.98 16.94 -0.87
N SER A 217 14.75 18.04 -0.93
CA SER A 217 14.70 19.10 0.10
C SER A 217 13.41 19.92 -0.05
N LEU A 218 13.16 20.86 0.86
CA LEU A 218 12.04 21.79 0.74
C LEU A 218 12.09 22.58 -0.58
N GLU A 219 13.25 23.15 -0.91
CA GLU A 219 13.46 23.92 -2.13
C GLU A 219 13.27 23.03 -3.37
N GLY A 220 13.74 21.78 -3.31
CA GLY A 220 13.63 20.81 -4.39
C GLY A 220 12.17 20.46 -4.72
N ILE A 221 11.35 20.17 -3.72
CA ILE A 221 9.93 19.85 -3.96
C ILE A 221 9.13 21.10 -4.36
N GLN A 222 9.47 22.28 -3.84
CA GLN A 222 8.86 23.54 -4.26
C GLN A 222 9.15 23.83 -5.74
N ALA A 223 10.40 23.65 -6.18
CA ALA A 223 10.79 23.81 -7.57
C ALA A 223 10.10 22.79 -8.49
N HIS A 224 10.04 21.52 -8.08
CA HIS A 224 9.33 20.46 -8.80
C HIS A 224 7.84 20.78 -8.95
N ILE A 225 7.12 21.06 -7.86
CA ILE A 225 5.68 21.34 -7.92
C ILE A 225 5.38 22.62 -8.72
N ALA A 226 6.29 23.60 -8.72
CA ALA A 226 6.17 24.79 -9.56
C ALA A 226 6.41 24.53 -11.05
N SER A 227 7.18 23.50 -11.43
CA SER A 227 7.43 23.20 -12.85
C SER A 227 6.24 22.55 -13.54
N ILE A 228 5.37 21.87 -12.79
CA ILE A 228 4.37 21.01 -13.42
C ILE A 228 3.10 21.75 -13.85
N SER A 229 2.85 22.96 -13.33
CA SER A 229 1.59 23.68 -13.55
C SER A 229 1.82 25.18 -13.70
N THR A 230 0.99 25.83 -14.50
CA THR A 230 1.03 27.29 -14.70
C THR A 230 0.30 28.08 -13.61
N GLU A 231 -0.51 27.41 -12.79
CA GLU A 231 -1.19 28.02 -11.64
C GLU A 231 -0.34 27.86 -10.37
N PRO A 232 -0.51 28.72 -9.36
CA PRO A 232 0.22 28.59 -8.10
C PRO A 232 -0.21 27.31 -7.35
N PRO A 233 0.76 26.52 -6.83
CA PRO A 233 0.45 25.35 -6.01
C PRO A 233 -0.08 25.74 -4.62
N PRO A 234 -0.71 24.80 -3.89
CA PRO A 234 -0.89 24.92 -2.45
C PRO A 234 0.44 25.19 -1.74
N GLY A 235 0.40 25.88 -0.60
CA GLY A 235 1.60 26.16 0.19
C GLY A 235 2.33 24.87 0.62
N ILE A 236 3.64 24.81 0.34
CA ILE A 236 4.51 23.70 0.73
C ILE A 236 5.53 24.21 1.74
N ASP A 237 5.39 23.74 2.97
CA ASP A 237 6.25 24.11 4.09
C ASP A 237 6.84 22.85 4.74
N SER A 238 7.96 23.02 5.43
CA SER A 238 8.59 22.03 6.31
C SER A 238 8.12 22.22 7.77
N PRO A 239 8.00 21.16 8.59
CA PRO A 239 8.30 19.77 8.27
C PRO A 239 7.24 19.09 7.40
N PHE A 240 7.67 18.04 6.71
CA PHE A 240 6.79 17.08 6.04
C PHE A 240 6.27 16.07 7.06
N HIS A 241 5.03 15.62 6.87
CA HIS A 241 4.28 14.82 7.82
C HIS A 241 4.01 13.42 7.27
N PHE A 242 4.26 12.39 8.08
CA PHE A 242 4.05 11.01 7.64
C PHE A 242 2.56 10.71 7.45
N PHE A 243 2.20 10.19 6.29
CA PHE A 243 0.81 9.89 5.94
C PHE A 243 0.70 8.66 5.04
N HIS A 244 -0.33 7.83 5.28
CA HIS A 244 -0.59 6.59 4.54
C HIS A 244 -0.81 6.84 3.04
N ALA A 245 -1.41 7.98 2.70
CA ALA A 245 -1.79 8.38 1.36
C ALA A 245 -2.81 7.48 0.63
N ASP A 246 -2.96 6.19 0.95
CA ASP A 246 -4.06 5.35 0.41
C ASP A 246 -5.07 4.87 1.46
N LEU A 247 -5.46 5.76 2.38
CA LEU A 247 -6.32 5.38 3.51
C LEU A 247 -7.82 5.36 3.14
N GLY A 248 -8.12 4.66 2.04
CA GLY A 248 -9.46 4.41 1.54
C GLY A 248 -10.22 3.36 2.35
N PRO A 249 -11.55 3.25 2.17
CA PRO A 249 -12.38 2.30 2.91
C PRO A 249 -12.07 0.83 2.59
N THR A 250 -11.44 0.54 1.45
CA THR A 250 -10.96 -0.81 1.09
C THR A 250 -9.75 -1.25 1.92
N ASN A 251 -9.00 -0.29 2.47
CA ASN A 251 -7.73 -0.52 3.19
C ASN A 251 -7.88 -0.47 4.71
N ILE A 252 -9.11 -0.35 5.22
CA ILE A 252 -9.42 -0.30 6.65
C ILE A 252 -10.19 -1.57 7.02
N MET A 253 -9.63 -2.38 7.89
CA MET A 253 -10.24 -3.63 8.36
C MET A 253 -11.05 -3.38 9.64
N ILE A 254 -12.29 -3.84 9.64
CA ILE A 254 -13.24 -3.69 10.73
C ILE A 254 -13.62 -5.07 11.28
N SER A 255 -13.70 -5.20 12.61
CA SER A 255 -14.18 -6.42 13.27
C SER A 255 -15.58 -6.82 12.81
N ASP A 256 -15.90 -8.11 12.88
CA ASP A 256 -17.18 -8.64 12.39
C ASP A 256 -18.40 -8.03 13.11
N ASP A 257 -18.22 -7.55 14.35
CA ASP A 257 -19.24 -6.85 15.14
C ASP A 257 -19.34 -5.34 14.85
N GLY A 258 -18.49 -4.81 13.95
CA GLY A 258 -18.49 -3.42 13.54
C GLY A 258 -17.95 -2.42 14.57
N ASN A 259 -17.27 -2.90 15.62
CA ASN A 259 -16.89 -2.05 16.76
C ASN A 259 -15.42 -1.62 16.79
N LEU A 260 -14.52 -2.30 16.08
CA LEU A 260 -13.09 -2.05 16.17
C LEU A 260 -12.43 -1.98 14.80
N VAL A 261 -11.50 -1.03 14.63
CA VAL A 261 -10.52 -1.07 13.54
C VAL A 261 -9.48 -2.12 13.90
N THR A 262 -9.45 -3.23 13.17
CA THR A 262 -8.56 -4.38 13.44
C THR A 262 -7.24 -4.28 12.69
N GLY A 263 -7.15 -3.44 11.66
CA GLY A 263 -5.92 -3.17 10.93
C GLY A 263 -6.12 -2.21 9.77
N ILE A 264 -5.04 -1.53 9.40
CA ILE A 264 -4.91 -0.74 8.19
C ILE A 264 -3.92 -1.47 7.29
N ILE A 265 -4.29 -1.71 6.03
CA ILE A 265 -3.47 -2.44 5.05
C ILE A 265 -3.02 -1.53 3.92
N ASP A 266 -2.13 -2.03 3.06
CA ASP A 266 -1.67 -1.37 1.85
C ASP A 266 -0.81 -0.11 2.06
N TRP A 267 0.30 -0.29 2.79
CA TRP A 267 1.19 0.80 3.24
C TRP A 267 2.22 1.23 2.18
N GLU A 268 2.10 0.76 0.94
CA GLU A 268 3.15 0.85 -0.07
C GLU A 268 3.44 2.27 -0.57
N ILE A 269 2.47 3.19 -0.43
CA ILE A 269 2.61 4.58 -0.88
C ILE A 269 2.77 5.59 0.27
N ALA A 270 2.92 5.10 1.51
CA ALA A 270 3.07 5.98 2.66
C ALA A 270 4.45 6.66 2.68
N ALA A 271 4.48 7.95 2.98
CA ALA A 271 5.68 8.76 2.96
C ALA A 271 5.51 10.04 3.79
N TYR A 272 6.54 10.89 3.84
CA TYR A 272 6.45 12.24 4.41
C TYR A 272 5.94 13.23 3.36
N PHE A 273 4.74 13.76 3.58
CA PHE A 273 4.05 14.64 2.64
C PHE A 273 3.91 16.08 3.17
N PRO A 274 3.73 17.08 2.29
CA PRO A 274 3.37 18.44 2.71
C PRO A 274 2.08 18.44 3.54
N ARG A 275 1.98 19.33 4.53
CA ARG A 275 0.83 19.40 5.43
C ARG A 275 -0.51 19.49 4.70
N PHE A 276 -0.59 20.25 3.61
CA PHE A 276 -1.82 20.38 2.83
C PHE A 276 -2.27 19.05 2.24
N TRP A 277 -1.34 18.17 1.85
CA TRP A 277 -1.64 16.92 1.15
C TRP A 277 -2.31 15.90 2.06
N VAL A 278 -1.89 15.86 3.33
CA VAL A 278 -2.47 14.99 4.38
C VAL A 278 -3.99 15.18 4.47
N ALA A 279 -4.47 16.43 4.39
CA ALA A 279 -5.90 16.74 4.46
C ALA A 279 -6.58 16.79 3.09
N THR A 280 -5.84 17.20 2.03
CA THR A 280 -6.40 17.38 0.69
C THR A 280 -6.65 16.06 -0.03
N LYS A 281 -5.75 15.08 0.10
CA LYS A 281 -5.86 13.81 -0.61
C LYS A 281 -7.18 13.07 -0.28
N PRO A 282 -7.59 12.92 0.99
CA PRO A 282 -8.88 12.30 1.33
C PRO A 282 -10.11 12.97 0.71
N ALA A 283 -10.08 14.29 0.54
CA ALA A 283 -11.18 15.06 -0.04
C ALA A 283 -11.18 15.08 -1.58
N TYR A 284 -10.07 14.68 -2.21
CA TYR A 284 -9.85 14.80 -3.64
C TYR A 284 -9.81 13.45 -4.37
N ALA A 285 -9.17 12.44 -3.79
CA ALA A 285 -8.90 11.18 -4.48
C ALA A 285 -10.08 10.19 -4.38
N GLY A 286 -10.46 9.61 -5.53
CA GLY A 286 -11.55 8.63 -5.61
C GLY A 286 -11.32 7.36 -4.78
N ALA A 287 -10.06 7.01 -4.49
CA ALA A 287 -9.72 5.90 -3.60
C ALA A 287 -10.26 6.07 -2.16
N PHE A 288 -10.66 7.28 -1.77
CA PHE A 288 -11.27 7.57 -0.48
C PHE A 288 -12.80 7.60 -0.51
N TRP A 289 -13.41 7.32 -1.67
CA TRP A 289 -14.85 7.29 -1.80
C TRP A 289 -15.40 5.92 -1.40
N LEU A 290 -16.59 5.91 -0.81
CA LEU A 290 -17.36 4.71 -0.58
C LEU A 290 -18.05 4.30 -1.88
N GLU A 291 -17.89 3.04 -2.28
CA GLU A 291 -18.76 2.43 -3.27
C GLU A 291 -20.03 1.92 -2.55
N CYS A 292 -20.95 2.86 -2.27
CA CYS A 292 -22.22 2.57 -1.59
C CYS A 292 -23.38 3.22 -2.35
N GLU A 293 -24.49 2.49 -2.51
CA GLU A 293 -25.69 3.00 -3.19
C GLU A 293 -26.49 4.01 -2.34
N THR A 294 -26.37 3.93 -1.01
CA THR A 294 -27.29 4.60 -0.08
C THR A 294 -26.75 5.88 0.55
N ASP A 295 -25.44 6.08 0.53
CA ASP A 295 -24.76 7.24 1.12
C ASP A 295 -24.01 8.04 0.05
N ASP A 296 -23.71 9.32 0.32
CA ASP A 296 -22.80 10.10 -0.53
C ASP A 296 -21.44 9.38 -0.62
N PRO A 297 -20.93 9.02 -1.82
CA PRO A 297 -19.63 8.37 -1.97
C PRO A 297 -18.49 9.14 -1.27
N LYS A 298 -18.59 10.46 -1.17
CA LYS A 298 -17.57 11.30 -0.52
C LYS A 298 -17.68 11.35 0.99
N LEU A 299 -18.74 10.77 1.58
CA LEU A 299 -19.02 10.83 3.01
C LEU A 299 -17.82 10.34 3.83
N TRP A 300 -17.21 9.22 3.42
CA TRP A 300 -16.01 8.72 4.11
C TRP A 300 -14.88 9.74 4.05
N GLY A 301 -14.42 10.18 2.88
CA GLY A 301 -13.34 11.16 2.76
C GLY A 301 -13.58 12.50 3.50
N GLN A 302 -14.85 12.89 3.70
CA GLN A 302 -15.20 14.09 4.46
C GLN A 302 -14.97 13.93 5.98
N LEU A 303 -15.24 12.76 6.56
CA LEU A 303 -15.19 12.57 8.02
C LEU A 303 -13.76 12.66 8.59
N PRO A 304 -12.75 11.90 8.12
CA PRO A 304 -11.35 12.11 8.50
C PRO A 304 -10.83 13.48 8.11
N GLY A 305 -11.28 14.04 6.96
CA GLY A 305 -10.89 15.38 6.53
C GLY A 305 -11.29 16.48 7.52
N GLN A 306 -12.52 16.43 8.05
CA GLN A 306 -13.00 17.37 9.06
C GLN A 306 -12.23 17.23 10.39
N ALA A 307 -11.93 15.99 10.80
CA ALA A 307 -11.19 15.77 12.04
C ALA A 307 -9.70 16.14 11.93
N LEU A 308 -9.11 15.99 10.75
CA LEU A 308 -7.79 16.52 10.41
C LEU A 308 -7.78 18.05 10.39
N ASP A 309 -8.79 18.68 9.78
CA ASP A 309 -8.97 20.15 9.82
C ASP A 309 -9.03 20.67 11.27
N ALA A 310 -9.79 19.99 12.14
CA ALA A 310 -9.88 20.32 13.57
C ALA A 310 -8.55 20.16 14.33
N SER A 311 -7.63 19.36 13.80
CA SER A 311 -6.28 19.13 14.34
C SER A 311 -5.21 20.02 13.68
N GLY A 312 -5.62 21.04 12.91
CA GLY A 312 -4.73 22.02 12.29
C GLY A 312 -4.24 21.66 10.88
N TYR A 313 -4.65 20.52 10.33
CA TYR A 313 -4.32 20.10 8.96
C TYR A 313 -5.36 20.68 7.99
N ARG A 314 -5.21 21.96 7.63
CA ARG A 314 -6.16 22.65 6.75
C ARG A 314 -6.15 22.09 5.32
N ARG A 315 -7.32 21.69 4.83
CA ARG A 315 -7.55 21.31 3.42
C ARG A 315 -7.33 22.47 2.44
N GLN A 316 -6.76 22.17 1.28
CA GLN A 316 -6.54 23.12 0.18
C GLN A 316 -7.01 22.53 -1.17
N ASP A 317 -8.09 21.75 -1.16
CA ASP A 317 -8.59 21.03 -2.34
C ASP A 317 -9.04 21.94 -3.49
N VAL A 318 -9.54 23.15 -3.19
CA VAL A 318 -9.89 24.15 -4.21
C VAL A 318 -8.65 24.63 -4.97
N ILE A 319 -7.59 25.02 -4.24
CA ILE A 319 -6.33 25.48 -4.83
C ILE A 319 -5.67 24.32 -5.59
N PHE A 320 -5.62 23.14 -4.97
CA PHE A 320 -5.07 21.94 -5.58
C PHE A 320 -5.80 21.56 -6.87
N ARG A 321 -7.15 21.61 -6.90
CA ARG A 321 -7.93 21.33 -8.12
C ARG A 321 -7.62 22.29 -9.25
N ARG A 322 -7.40 23.57 -8.96
CA ARG A 322 -7.03 24.56 -9.97
C ARG A 322 -5.64 24.22 -10.53
N TRP A 323 -4.65 24.08 -9.64
CA TRP A 323 -3.28 23.72 -9.98
C TRP A 323 -3.18 22.39 -10.77
N HIS A 324 -3.91 21.36 -10.37
CA HIS A 324 -3.85 20.04 -11.02
C HIS A 324 -4.56 20.04 -12.39
N LYS A 325 -5.50 20.95 -12.66
CA LYS A 325 -6.16 21.06 -13.97
C LYS A 325 -5.33 21.80 -15.00
N SER A 326 -4.42 22.65 -14.56
CA SER A 326 -3.50 23.43 -15.39
C SER A 326 -2.11 22.80 -15.50
N VAL A 327 -2.00 21.49 -15.24
CA VAL A 327 -0.75 20.75 -15.47
C VAL A 327 -0.41 20.85 -16.96
N ALA A 328 0.78 21.37 -17.23
CA ALA A 328 1.25 21.75 -18.56
C ALA A 328 1.46 20.54 -19.48
#